data_AF-A0A3B9BNA3-F1
#
_entry.id   AF-A0A3B9BNA3-F1
#
_cell.length_a   1.000
_cell.length_b   1.000
_cell.length_c   1.000
_cell.angle_alpha   90.00
_cell.angle_beta   90.00
_cell.angle_gamma   90.00
#
_symmetry.space_group_name_H-M   'P 1'
#
loop_
_entity.id
_entity.type
_entity.pdbx_description
1 polymer ?
#
loop_
_entity_poly.entity_id
_entity_poly.type
_entity_poly.pdbx_seq_one_letter_code
_entity_poly.pdbx_strand_id
1 'polypeptide(L)'
;MNIFDAFKDRLVTIINTLGEGEPRLAGLALDAVTVEAPRDPAHGDLATNAALVLTKQARMKPRDIATLLGAALAKLPEVASVDIAGPGFINMRLTDAFWQRQLADILRAGEQFGRSEAGAGRKVNIEYVSANPTGPMHVGHTRGAVFGDSLANLMAYAGYDVCREYYINDAGAQVEVLARSAYLRYREALGQAIGEIPEGLYPGDYLVPVGQALAAEHGDALCALPEDAWLPIVRDRALSAMMELIRADLAALGITHEVFYSERELHASGAIEKTLEFLDSQGLIYVGVLEPPKGKQPEDWEPRPQTLFKATQFGDDVDRALRKSDGSWTYFAPDIAYHYDKFQRGYTTMVDIFGADHGGYIKRMKAAVAAVTGGEGALDIKICQLVRLMRDGELVKMSKRAGTFVTLREVVDEVGRDAVRFMMLFRKNDAPLDFDFAKV
;
A
#
# COMPACT_ATOMS: atom_id res chain seq x y z
N MET A 1 22.41 9.10 -9.20
CA MET A 1 22.99 10.44 -9.44
C MET A 1 21.87 11.34 -9.95
N ASN A 2 21.39 12.26 -9.13
CA ASN A 2 20.32 13.18 -9.51
C ASN A 2 20.96 14.47 -10.06
N ILE A 3 20.66 14.83 -11.31
CA ILE A 3 21.23 16.02 -11.96
C ILE A 3 20.85 17.30 -11.23
N PHE A 4 19.65 17.34 -10.66
CA PHE A 4 19.13 18.52 -9.96
C PHE A 4 19.89 18.76 -8.66
N ASP A 5 20.12 17.70 -7.88
CA ASP A 5 20.90 17.79 -6.63
C ASP A 5 22.36 18.16 -6.92
N ALA A 6 22.97 17.56 -7.94
CA ALA A 6 24.35 17.88 -8.33
C ALA A 6 24.51 19.36 -8.75
N PHE A 7 23.53 19.92 -9.45
CA PHE A 7 23.54 21.35 -9.80
C PHE A 7 23.16 22.24 -8.63
N LYS A 8 22.31 21.78 -7.70
CA LYS A 8 22.02 22.49 -6.46
C LYS A 8 23.30 22.62 -5.61
N ASP A 9 24.09 21.57 -5.48
CA ASP A 9 25.36 21.61 -4.73
C ASP A 9 26.38 22.55 -5.37
N ARG A 10 26.47 22.55 -6.71
CA ARG A 10 27.29 23.52 -7.45
C ARG A 10 26.80 24.94 -7.23
N LEU A 11 25.49 25.16 -7.27
CA LEU A 11 24.90 26.47 -7.05
C LEU A 11 25.15 26.98 -5.62
N VAL A 12 25.04 26.11 -4.62
CA VAL A 12 25.42 26.41 -3.22
C VAL A 12 26.89 26.83 -3.15
N THR A 13 27.78 26.08 -3.78
CA THR A 13 29.21 26.40 -3.85
C THR A 13 29.46 27.76 -4.51
N ILE A 14 28.77 28.04 -5.62
CA ILE A 14 28.83 29.32 -6.34
C ILE A 14 28.36 30.47 -5.45
N ILE A 15 27.23 30.32 -4.74
CA ILE A 15 26.70 31.36 -3.85
C ILE A 15 27.71 31.66 -2.74
N ASN A 16 28.27 30.64 -2.10
CA ASN A 16 29.26 30.81 -1.04
C ASN A 16 30.53 31.49 -1.54
N THR A 17 31.03 31.09 -2.71
CA THR A 17 32.23 31.69 -3.33
C THR A 17 31.98 33.15 -3.70
N LEU A 18 30.80 33.48 -4.26
CA LEU A 18 30.43 34.87 -4.54
C LEU A 18 30.31 35.70 -3.25
N GLY A 19 29.91 35.08 -2.14
CA GLY A 19 29.87 35.70 -0.81
C GLY A 19 31.22 36.25 -0.33
N GLU A 20 32.35 35.71 -0.81
CA GLU A 20 33.69 36.22 -0.49
C GLU A 20 33.96 37.60 -1.13
N GLY A 21 33.38 37.86 -2.31
CA GLY A 21 33.52 39.12 -3.05
C GLY A 21 32.32 40.07 -2.94
N GLU A 22 31.14 39.54 -2.62
CA GLU A 22 29.89 40.28 -2.40
C GLU A 22 29.35 39.91 -1.00
N PRO A 23 29.66 40.70 0.04
CA PRO A 23 29.30 40.38 1.43
C PRO A 23 27.80 40.18 1.67
N ARG A 24 26.94 40.72 0.80
CA ARG A 24 25.48 40.51 0.88
C ARG A 24 25.04 39.09 0.53
N LEU A 25 25.89 38.31 -0.14
CA LEU A 25 25.63 36.90 -0.45
C LEU A 25 26.28 35.93 0.55
N ALA A 26 27.04 36.44 1.53
CA ALA A 26 27.70 35.62 2.53
C ALA A 26 26.72 35.14 3.62
N GLY A 27 26.84 33.87 4.02
CA GLY A 27 26.11 33.32 5.18
C GLY A 27 24.59 33.24 5.01
N LEU A 28 24.10 33.18 3.78
CA LEU A 28 22.66 33.07 3.49
C LEU A 28 22.14 31.66 3.83
N ALA A 29 20.88 31.58 4.28
CA ALA A 29 20.17 30.31 4.39
C ALA A 29 19.71 29.86 2.99
N LEU A 30 20.13 28.66 2.58
CA LEU A 30 19.97 28.14 1.21
C LEU A 30 18.92 27.04 1.07
N ASP A 31 18.19 26.71 2.14
CA ASP A 31 17.23 25.59 2.17
C ASP A 31 16.12 25.72 1.12
N ALA A 32 15.67 26.96 0.87
CA ALA A 32 14.64 27.28 -0.10
C ALA A 32 15.12 27.31 -1.56
N VAL A 33 16.43 27.17 -1.79
CA VAL A 33 16.99 27.13 -3.14
C VAL A 33 16.70 25.77 -3.78
N THR A 34 16.12 25.82 -4.98
CA THR A 34 15.81 24.63 -5.79
C THR A 34 16.50 24.70 -7.14
N VAL A 35 16.81 23.52 -7.68
CA VAL A 35 17.12 23.32 -9.09
C VAL A 35 16.13 22.25 -9.57
N GLU A 36 15.44 22.52 -10.67
CA GLU A 36 14.38 21.64 -11.19
C GLU A 36 14.31 21.72 -12.72
N ALA A 37 13.53 20.82 -13.34
CA ALA A 37 13.24 20.95 -14.77
C ALA A 37 12.34 22.18 -15.00
N PRO A 38 12.60 23.01 -16.01
CA PRO A 38 11.70 24.10 -16.35
C PRO A 38 10.34 23.56 -16.80
N ARG A 39 9.27 24.30 -16.51
CA ARG A 39 7.91 23.95 -16.95
C ARG A 39 7.78 23.89 -18.48
N ASP A 40 8.51 24.76 -19.16
CA ASP A 40 8.59 24.80 -20.62
C ASP A 40 10.00 24.34 -21.04
N PRO A 41 10.13 23.21 -21.76
CA PRO A 41 11.41 22.72 -22.27
C PRO A 41 12.15 23.75 -23.16
N ALA A 42 11.46 24.72 -23.75
CA ALA A 42 12.09 25.80 -24.51
C ALA A 42 13.04 26.64 -23.65
N HIS A 43 12.81 26.70 -22.34
CA HIS A 43 13.68 27.39 -21.38
C HIS A 43 14.95 26.60 -21.01
N GLY A 44 15.22 25.45 -21.63
CA GLY A 44 16.43 24.67 -21.38
C GLY A 44 16.16 23.47 -20.48
N ASP A 45 17.20 23.04 -19.78
CA ASP A 45 17.23 21.73 -19.11
C ASP A 45 17.05 21.85 -17.60
N LEU A 46 17.56 22.94 -17.01
CA LEU A 46 17.52 23.20 -15.58
C LEU A 46 17.06 24.63 -15.32
N ALA A 47 16.30 24.82 -14.25
CA ALA A 47 15.90 26.12 -13.74
C ALA A 47 16.16 26.22 -12.24
N THR A 48 16.50 27.41 -11.76
CA THR A 48 16.61 27.68 -10.32
C THR A 48 15.88 28.95 -9.90
N ASN A 49 15.27 28.87 -8.70
CA ASN A 49 14.60 29.98 -8.02
C ASN A 49 15.54 30.83 -7.15
N ALA A 50 16.84 30.52 -7.09
CA ALA A 50 17.77 31.03 -6.09
C ALA A 50 17.72 32.56 -5.93
N ALA A 51 17.73 33.29 -7.04
CA ALA A 51 17.73 34.75 -6.99
C ALA A 51 16.46 35.33 -6.31
N LEU A 52 15.30 34.67 -6.50
CA LEU A 52 14.03 35.10 -5.93
C LEU A 52 13.99 34.85 -4.41
N VAL A 53 14.42 33.66 -3.98
CA VAL A 53 14.34 33.28 -2.56
C VAL A 53 15.41 33.94 -1.70
N LEU A 54 16.56 34.30 -2.28
CA LEU A 54 17.66 34.96 -1.56
C LEU A 54 17.52 36.49 -1.48
N THR A 55 16.66 37.09 -2.30
CA THR A 55 16.42 38.55 -2.39
C THR A 55 16.28 39.24 -1.03
N LYS A 56 15.43 38.71 -0.15
CA LYS A 56 15.14 39.33 1.16
C LYS A 56 16.34 39.32 2.08
N GLN A 57 17.07 38.20 2.12
CA GLN A 57 18.23 38.02 3.00
C GLN A 57 19.41 38.87 2.50
N ALA A 58 19.68 38.83 1.19
CA ALA A 58 20.77 39.58 0.56
C ALA A 58 20.50 41.09 0.46
N ARG A 59 19.24 41.53 0.63
CA ARG A 59 18.82 42.93 0.42
C ARG A 59 19.25 43.48 -0.95
N MET A 60 19.17 42.63 -1.97
CA MET A 60 19.50 42.92 -3.37
C MET A 60 18.26 42.71 -4.23
N LYS A 61 18.17 43.39 -5.38
CA LYS A 61 17.08 43.10 -6.33
C LYS A 61 17.29 41.69 -6.89
N PRO A 62 16.21 40.91 -7.10
CA PRO A 62 16.36 39.54 -7.59
C PRO A 62 17.09 39.47 -8.94
N ARG A 63 16.89 40.45 -9.83
CA ARG A 63 17.62 40.54 -11.10
C ARG A 63 19.12 40.72 -10.93
N ASP A 64 19.57 41.45 -9.91
CA ASP A 64 20.99 41.68 -9.63
C ASP A 64 21.64 40.37 -9.15
N ILE A 65 20.97 39.65 -8.24
CA ILE A 65 21.41 38.32 -7.78
C ILE A 65 21.45 37.34 -8.97
N ALA A 66 20.39 37.33 -9.79
CA ALA A 66 20.30 36.44 -10.95
C ALA A 66 21.43 36.70 -11.96
N THR A 67 21.83 37.94 -12.14
CA THR A 67 22.94 38.32 -13.03
C THR A 67 24.27 37.79 -12.51
N LEU A 68 24.55 37.94 -11.21
CA LEU A 68 25.77 37.41 -10.57
C LEU A 68 25.83 35.88 -10.66
N LEU A 69 24.74 35.21 -10.26
CA LEU A 69 24.65 33.76 -10.30
C LEU A 69 24.71 33.23 -11.73
N GLY A 70 24.00 33.86 -12.67
CA GLY A 70 24.00 33.46 -14.06
C GLY A 70 25.37 33.58 -14.72
N ALA A 71 26.11 34.65 -14.43
CA ALA A 71 27.48 34.83 -14.90
C ALA A 71 28.45 33.77 -14.33
N ALA A 72 28.24 33.32 -13.09
CA ALA A 72 29.03 32.25 -12.49
C ALA A 72 28.64 30.87 -13.06
N LEU A 73 27.35 30.59 -13.23
CA LEU A 73 26.84 29.36 -13.83
C LEU A 73 27.29 29.19 -15.29
N ALA A 74 27.33 30.27 -16.06
CA ALA A 74 27.81 30.26 -17.45
C ALA A 74 29.30 29.91 -17.59
N LYS A 75 30.08 29.91 -16.49
CA LYS A 75 31.48 29.47 -16.48
C LYS A 75 31.63 27.96 -16.29
N LEU A 76 30.55 27.25 -15.93
CA LEU A 76 30.59 25.81 -15.79
C LEU A 76 30.73 25.16 -17.17
N PRO A 77 31.66 24.21 -17.36
CA PRO A 77 31.91 23.61 -18.68
C PRO A 77 30.72 22.81 -19.21
N GLU A 78 29.86 22.31 -18.31
CA GLU A 78 28.63 21.62 -18.68
C GLU A 78 27.46 22.53 -19.06
N VAL A 79 27.55 23.85 -18.84
CA VAL A 79 26.48 24.82 -19.15
C VAL A 79 26.76 25.49 -20.49
N ALA A 80 25.89 25.24 -21.47
CA ALA A 80 25.98 25.83 -22.81
C ALA A 80 25.47 27.27 -22.84
N SER A 81 24.38 27.55 -22.12
CA SER A 81 23.85 28.91 -22.00
C SER A 81 23.05 29.10 -20.72
N VAL A 82 22.96 30.36 -20.30
CA VAL A 82 22.14 30.81 -19.18
C VAL A 82 21.22 31.92 -19.67
N ASP A 83 19.92 31.80 -19.38
CA ASP A 83 18.94 32.85 -19.61
C ASP A 83 18.29 33.26 -18.28
N ILE A 84 18.01 34.55 -18.12
CA ILE A 84 17.34 35.07 -16.92
C ILE A 84 15.94 35.53 -17.31
N ALA A 85 14.94 34.74 -16.91
CA ALA A 85 13.54 34.99 -17.18
C ALA A 85 12.88 35.84 -16.09
N GLY A 86 12.04 36.79 -16.53
CA GLY A 86 11.19 37.61 -15.67
C GLY A 86 11.96 38.25 -14.49
N PRO A 87 11.46 38.12 -13.24
CA PRO A 87 12.04 38.80 -12.10
C PRO A 87 13.41 38.25 -11.66
N GLY A 88 13.80 37.04 -12.08
CA GLY A 88 15.06 36.41 -11.65
C GLY A 88 15.08 34.89 -11.66
N PHE A 89 14.23 34.22 -12.45
CA PHE A 89 14.42 32.79 -12.69
C PHE A 89 15.63 32.58 -13.59
N ILE A 90 16.54 31.70 -13.18
CA ILE A 90 17.75 31.41 -13.96
C ILE A 90 17.55 30.06 -14.64
N ASN A 91 17.54 30.09 -15.95
CA ASN A 91 17.37 28.94 -16.83
C ASN A 91 18.73 28.56 -17.42
N MET A 92 19.03 27.27 -17.50
CA MET A 92 20.30 26.76 -18.00
C MET A 92 20.04 25.71 -19.08
N ARG A 93 20.76 25.83 -20.20
CA ARG A 93 20.90 24.76 -21.18
C ARG A 93 22.24 24.08 -20.98
N LEU A 94 22.24 22.75 -20.94
CA LEU A 94 23.42 21.94 -20.78
C LEU A 94 24.04 21.62 -22.14
N THR A 95 25.33 21.33 -22.13
CA THR A 95 26.07 20.94 -23.35
C THR A 95 25.71 19.52 -23.78
N ASP A 96 25.79 19.23 -25.08
CA ASP A 96 25.63 17.86 -25.60
C ASP A 96 26.64 16.89 -24.96
N ALA A 97 27.86 17.36 -24.69
CA ALA A 97 28.90 16.59 -24.02
C ALA A 97 28.50 16.15 -22.60
N PHE A 98 27.72 16.97 -21.88
CA PHE A 98 27.14 16.58 -20.59
C PHE A 98 26.20 15.39 -20.78
N TRP A 99 25.24 15.47 -21.70
CA TRP A 99 24.27 14.40 -21.96
C TRP A 99 24.92 13.11 -22.46
N GLN A 100 25.91 13.21 -23.34
CA GLN A 100 26.69 12.05 -23.81
C GLN A 100 27.42 11.35 -22.66
N ARG A 101 28.00 12.12 -21.72
CA ARG A 101 28.61 11.56 -20.51
C ARG A 101 27.56 10.90 -19.61
N GLN A 102 26.38 11.50 -19.46
CA GLN A 102 25.29 10.87 -18.68
C GLN A 102 24.88 9.52 -19.27
N LEU A 103 24.82 9.37 -20.59
CA LEU A 103 24.57 8.08 -21.23
C LEU A 103 25.65 7.05 -20.87
N ALA A 104 26.92 7.43 -20.89
CA ALA A 104 28.01 6.56 -20.47
C ALA A 104 27.90 6.16 -18.97
N ASP A 105 27.48 7.09 -18.11
CA ASP A 105 27.26 6.83 -16.69
C ASP A 105 26.07 5.89 -16.44
N ILE A 106 24.98 6.05 -17.20
CA ILE A 106 23.83 5.13 -17.18
C ILE A 106 24.28 3.72 -17.59
N LEU A 107 25.01 3.60 -18.70
CA LEU A 107 25.51 2.30 -19.17
C LEU A 107 26.47 1.65 -18.18
N ARG A 108 27.30 2.45 -17.49
CA ARG A 108 28.22 1.94 -16.45
C ARG A 108 27.48 1.50 -15.19
N ALA A 109 26.44 2.24 -14.79
CA ALA A 109 25.62 1.90 -13.64
C ALA A 109 24.68 0.71 -13.90
N GLY A 110 24.28 0.48 -15.15
CA GLY A 110 23.40 -0.62 -15.54
C GLY A 110 22.10 -0.62 -14.75
N GLU A 111 21.74 -1.77 -14.18
CA GLU A 111 20.55 -1.94 -13.34
C GLU A 111 20.59 -1.16 -12.03
N GLN A 112 21.73 -0.59 -11.65
CA GLN A 112 21.86 0.27 -10.46
C GLN A 112 21.59 1.75 -10.76
N PHE A 113 21.35 2.11 -12.03
CA PHE A 113 21.05 3.49 -12.38
C PHE A 113 19.72 3.97 -11.77
N GLY A 114 19.79 5.05 -11.00
CA GLY A 114 18.62 5.61 -10.30
C GLY A 114 18.41 5.03 -8.90
N ARG A 115 19.21 4.03 -8.49
CA ARG A 115 19.20 3.54 -7.11
C ARG A 115 19.58 4.68 -6.15
N SER A 116 18.93 4.71 -5.01
CA SER A 116 19.12 5.75 -3.99
C SER A 116 19.44 5.13 -2.63
N GLU A 117 20.13 5.88 -1.79
CA GLU A 117 20.37 5.55 -0.37
C GLU A 117 19.46 6.35 0.57
N ALA A 118 18.45 7.05 0.02
CA ALA A 118 17.52 7.88 0.79
C ALA A 118 16.80 7.11 1.90
N GLY A 119 16.60 5.79 1.75
CA GLY A 119 16.03 4.94 2.77
C GLY A 119 16.96 4.67 3.95
N ALA A 120 18.28 4.71 3.75
CA ALA A 120 19.32 4.48 4.75
C ALA A 120 19.11 3.20 5.59
N GLY A 121 18.56 2.14 4.99
CA GLY A 121 18.26 0.87 5.66
C GLY A 121 17.10 0.94 6.65
N ARG A 122 16.33 2.03 6.68
CA ARG A 122 15.14 2.14 7.53
C ARG A 122 14.13 1.05 7.15
N LYS A 123 13.61 0.39 8.18
CA LYS A 123 12.61 -0.66 8.04
C LYS A 123 11.25 -0.10 7.67
N VAL A 124 10.62 -0.71 6.67
CA VAL A 124 9.29 -0.36 6.21
C VAL A 124 8.47 -1.63 6.02
N ASN A 125 7.29 -1.68 6.64
CA ASN A 125 6.30 -2.71 6.35
C ASN A 125 5.35 -2.19 5.27
N ILE A 126 5.12 -2.97 4.22
CA ILE A 126 4.15 -2.67 3.18
C ILE A 126 3.19 -3.85 3.10
N GLU A 127 1.98 -3.65 3.59
CA GLU A 127 0.91 -4.62 3.52
C GLU A 127 0.03 -4.38 2.29
N TYR A 128 -0.19 -5.43 1.51
CA TYR A 128 -1.06 -5.36 0.35
C TYR A 128 -1.67 -6.71 0.00
N VAL A 129 -2.78 -6.66 -0.74
CA VAL A 129 -3.66 -7.78 -1.12
C VAL A 129 -4.59 -8.21 0.01
N SER A 130 -4.05 -8.80 1.09
CA SER A 130 -4.78 -9.25 2.30
C SER A 130 -6.22 -9.73 2.04
N ALA A 131 -6.39 -10.56 1.01
CA ALA A 131 -7.70 -11.04 0.59
C ALA A 131 -8.11 -12.23 1.45
N ASN A 132 -9.41 -12.36 1.73
CA ASN A 132 -9.88 -13.48 2.54
C ASN A 132 -9.59 -14.80 1.81
N PRO A 133 -9.01 -15.82 2.51
CA PRO A 133 -8.57 -17.07 1.91
C PRO A 133 -9.75 -18.01 1.62
N THR A 134 -10.73 -17.53 0.86
CA THR A 134 -12.03 -18.18 0.63
C THR A 134 -12.23 -18.60 -0.82
N GLY A 135 -11.24 -18.40 -1.67
CA GLY A 135 -11.29 -18.68 -3.09
C GLY A 135 -10.12 -18.09 -3.86
N PRO A 136 -10.08 -18.29 -5.19
CA PRO A 136 -9.06 -17.71 -6.06
C PRO A 136 -9.14 -16.18 -6.06
N MET A 137 -8.02 -15.53 -6.41
CA MET A 137 -8.01 -14.08 -6.54
C MET A 137 -8.80 -13.65 -7.78
N HIS A 138 -9.49 -12.52 -7.69
CA HIS A 138 -10.17 -11.90 -8.84
C HIS A 138 -9.55 -10.54 -9.20
N VAL A 139 -9.95 -9.98 -10.34
CA VAL A 139 -9.40 -8.70 -10.84
C VAL A 139 -9.47 -7.55 -9.82
N GLY A 140 -10.49 -7.54 -8.95
CA GLY A 140 -10.62 -6.53 -7.89
C GLY A 140 -9.41 -6.44 -6.96
N HIS A 141 -8.68 -7.54 -6.75
CA HIS A 141 -7.47 -7.58 -5.94
C HIS A 141 -6.21 -7.19 -6.74
N THR A 142 -6.26 -7.28 -8.07
CA THR A 142 -5.08 -7.18 -8.95
C THR A 142 -4.44 -5.79 -8.87
N ARG A 143 -5.24 -4.73 -8.81
CA ARG A 143 -4.69 -3.37 -8.77
C ARG A 143 -3.93 -3.08 -7.48
N GLY A 144 -4.52 -3.44 -6.33
CA GLY A 144 -3.86 -3.32 -5.03
C GLY A 144 -2.59 -4.16 -4.97
N ALA A 145 -2.62 -5.37 -5.54
CA ALA A 145 -1.46 -6.25 -5.64
C ALA A 145 -0.30 -5.60 -6.40
N VAL A 146 -0.56 -5.14 -7.63
CA VAL A 146 0.48 -4.55 -8.50
C VAL A 146 0.99 -3.23 -7.93
N PHE A 147 0.10 -2.38 -7.38
CA PHE A 147 0.50 -1.11 -6.78
C PHE A 147 1.39 -1.33 -5.55
N GLY A 148 0.97 -2.20 -4.63
CA GLY A 148 1.74 -2.51 -3.43
C GLY A 148 3.12 -3.08 -3.73
N ASP A 149 3.18 -4.06 -4.64
CA ASP A 149 4.45 -4.65 -5.10
C ASP A 149 5.36 -3.61 -5.78
N SER A 150 4.81 -2.76 -6.64
CA SER A 150 5.60 -1.73 -7.33
C SER A 150 6.12 -0.66 -6.37
N LEU A 151 5.33 -0.28 -5.36
CA LEU A 151 5.77 0.61 -4.29
C LEU A 151 6.88 -0.04 -3.45
N ALA A 152 6.72 -1.31 -3.10
CA ALA A 152 7.75 -2.06 -2.37
C ALA A 152 9.06 -2.15 -3.12
N ASN A 153 9.01 -2.44 -4.42
CA ASN A 153 10.18 -2.47 -5.29
C ASN A 153 10.85 -1.09 -5.39
N LEU A 154 10.07 -0.01 -5.53
CA LEU A 154 10.59 1.35 -5.55
C LEU A 154 11.27 1.73 -4.22
N MET A 155 10.66 1.40 -3.08
CA MET A 155 11.23 1.69 -1.77
C MET A 155 12.50 0.86 -1.51
N ALA A 156 12.52 -0.43 -1.88
CA ALA A 156 13.72 -1.25 -1.79
C ALA A 156 14.85 -0.69 -2.69
N TYR A 157 14.51 -0.24 -3.90
CA TYR A 157 15.45 0.43 -4.81
C TYR A 157 15.92 1.81 -4.29
N ALA A 158 15.14 2.44 -3.42
CA ALA A 158 15.51 3.66 -2.72
C ALA A 158 16.29 3.41 -1.41
N GLY A 159 16.66 2.16 -1.11
CA GLY A 159 17.53 1.80 0.01
C GLY A 159 16.81 1.59 1.34
N TYR A 160 15.50 1.34 1.34
CA TYR A 160 14.75 0.91 2.53
C TYR A 160 14.86 -0.61 2.74
N ASP A 161 14.77 -1.07 3.99
CA ASP A 161 14.61 -2.48 4.34
C ASP A 161 13.11 -2.82 4.34
N VAL A 162 12.62 -3.32 3.21
CA VAL A 162 11.18 -3.47 2.94
C VAL A 162 10.72 -4.89 3.27
N CYS A 163 9.66 -4.98 4.07
CA CYS A 163 8.88 -6.20 4.30
C CYS A 163 7.55 -6.09 3.56
N ARG A 164 7.32 -6.98 2.59
CA ARG A 164 6.06 -7.21 1.88
C ARG A 164 5.25 -8.20 2.70
N GLU A 165 4.15 -7.72 3.27
CA GLU A 165 3.32 -8.50 4.18
C GLU A 165 1.92 -8.73 3.62
N TYR A 166 1.40 -9.93 3.85
CA TYR A 166 0.04 -10.32 3.54
C TYR A 166 -0.66 -10.70 4.84
N TYR A 167 -1.75 -10.01 5.18
CA TYR A 167 -2.57 -10.39 6.32
C TYR A 167 -3.61 -11.45 5.91
N ILE A 168 -3.58 -12.61 6.55
CA ILE A 168 -4.51 -13.71 6.31
C ILE A 168 -5.66 -13.59 7.31
N ASN A 169 -6.85 -13.29 6.80
CA ASN A 169 -8.10 -13.36 7.57
C ASN A 169 -8.58 -14.82 7.68
N ASP A 170 -7.83 -15.64 8.42
CA ASP A 170 -8.10 -17.06 8.67
C ASP A 170 -8.89 -17.32 9.97
N ALA A 171 -9.55 -16.28 10.48
CA ALA A 171 -10.46 -16.35 11.61
C ALA A 171 -11.91 -16.02 11.21
N GLY A 172 -12.85 -16.44 12.05
CA GLY A 172 -14.26 -16.06 11.91
C GLY A 172 -15.11 -16.93 10.98
N ALA A 173 -16.36 -16.48 10.78
CA ALA A 173 -17.43 -17.31 10.21
C ALA A 173 -17.23 -17.70 8.75
N GLN A 174 -16.58 -16.86 7.94
CA GLN A 174 -16.35 -17.15 6.51
C GLN A 174 -15.48 -18.39 6.32
N VAL A 175 -14.50 -18.58 7.19
CA VAL A 175 -13.60 -19.73 7.17
C VAL A 175 -14.32 -21.02 7.55
N GLU A 176 -15.30 -20.96 8.47
CA GLU A 176 -16.14 -22.12 8.76
C GLU A 176 -17.08 -22.45 7.60
N VAL A 177 -17.63 -21.44 6.93
CA VAL A 177 -18.44 -21.62 5.71
C VAL A 177 -17.59 -22.27 4.62
N LEU A 178 -16.34 -21.88 4.45
CA LEU A 178 -15.38 -22.53 3.54
C LEU A 178 -15.19 -24.00 3.89
N ALA A 179 -14.97 -24.31 5.18
CA ALA A 179 -14.81 -25.69 5.64
C ALA A 179 -16.05 -26.55 5.36
N ARG A 180 -17.26 -26.03 5.66
CA ARG A 180 -18.53 -26.71 5.36
C ARG A 180 -18.71 -26.94 3.86
N SER A 181 -18.29 -25.98 3.03
CA SER A 181 -18.34 -26.08 1.57
C SER A 181 -17.37 -27.16 1.04
N ALA A 182 -16.14 -27.18 1.55
CA ALA A 182 -15.15 -28.19 1.21
C ALA A 182 -15.57 -29.60 1.69
N TYR A 183 -16.26 -29.70 2.83
CA TYR A 183 -16.80 -30.96 3.32
C TYR A 183 -17.86 -31.56 2.39
N LEU A 184 -18.70 -30.73 1.75
CA LEU A 184 -19.61 -31.20 0.71
C LEU A 184 -18.83 -31.77 -0.50
N ARG A 185 -17.80 -31.07 -0.97
CA ARG A 185 -16.94 -31.57 -2.07
C ARG A 185 -16.19 -32.85 -1.68
N TYR A 186 -15.83 -33.02 -0.41
CA TYR A 186 -15.28 -34.27 0.11
C TYR A 186 -16.28 -35.42 0.02
N ARG A 187 -17.54 -35.21 0.44
CA ARG A 187 -18.61 -36.21 0.32
C ARG A 187 -18.90 -36.57 -1.14
N GLU A 188 -18.88 -35.57 -2.03
CA GLU A 188 -18.99 -35.77 -3.49
C GLU A 188 -17.85 -36.65 -4.02
N ALA A 189 -16.60 -36.40 -3.60
CA ALA A 189 -15.45 -37.20 -3.99
C ALA A 189 -15.53 -38.66 -3.52
N LEU A 190 -16.26 -38.95 -2.43
CA LEU A 190 -16.58 -40.30 -1.96
C LEU A 190 -17.74 -40.96 -2.74
N GLY A 191 -18.28 -40.30 -3.75
CA GLY A 191 -19.41 -40.79 -4.55
C GLY A 191 -20.77 -40.59 -3.89
N GLN A 192 -20.87 -39.79 -2.83
CA GLN A 192 -22.17 -39.46 -2.22
C GLN A 192 -22.90 -38.42 -3.06
N ALA A 193 -24.22 -38.58 -3.21
CA ALA A 193 -25.06 -37.56 -3.81
C ALA A 193 -25.21 -36.37 -2.86
N ILE A 194 -24.56 -35.25 -3.16
CA ILE A 194 -24.60 -34.03 -2.33
C ILE A 194 -25.72 -33.05 -2.72
N GLY A 195 -26.36 -33.26 -3.88
CA GLY A 195 -27.38 -32.34 -4.42
C GLY A 195 -26.79 -31.00 -4.86
N GLU A 196 -27.64 -29.98 -4.94
CA GLU A 196 -27.17 -28.61 -5.14
C GLU A 196 -26.51 -28.08 -3.87
N ILE A 197 -25.44 -27.30 -4.02
CA ILE A 197 -24.77 -26.67 -2.89
C ILE A 197 -25.74 -25.67 -2.25
N PRO A 198 -26.04 -25.79 -0.94
CA PRO A 198 -26.96 -24.90 -0.24
C PRO A 198 -26.58 -23.42 -0.36
N GLU A 199 -27.60 -22.55 -0.37
CA GLU A 199 -27.40 -21.10 -0.33
C GLU A 199 -26.60 -20.71 0.93
N GLY A 200 -25.63 -19.80 0.75
CA GLY A 200 -24.74 -19.35 1.82
C GLY A 200 -23.42 -20.11 1.92
N LEU A 201 -23.27 -21.26 1.25
CA LEU A 201 -21.99 -21.94 1.08
C LEU A 201 -21.26 -21.47 -0.20
N TYR A 202 -19.96 -21.76 -0.28
CA TYR A 202 -19.14 -21.46 -1.45
C TYR A 202 -19.35 -22.54 -2.52
N PRO A 203 -19.91 -22.19 -3.69
CA PRO A 203 -20.27 -23.20 -4.70
C PRO A 203 -19.12 -23.58 -5.64
N GLY A 204 -18.02 -22.83 -5.62
CA GLY A 204 -17.03 -22.84 -6.69
C GLY A 204 -16.30 -24.18 -6.88
N ASP A 205 -16.01 -24.49 -8.14
CA ASP A 205 -15.31 -25.73 -8.52
C ASP A 205 -13.86 -25.77 -8.03
N TYR A 206 -13.30 -24.63 -7.62
CA TYR A 206 -11.99 -24.56 -6.96
C TYR A 206 -11.92 -25.37 -5.65
N LEU A 207 -13.06 -25.76 -5.06
CA LEU A 207 -13.11 -26.65 -3.88
C LEU A 207 -13.14 -28.14 -4.23
N VAL A 208 -13.40 -28.52 -5.49
CA VAL A 208 -13.41 -29.93 -5.92
C VAL A 208 -12.06 -30.61 -5.63
N PRO A 209 -10.89 -30.02 -5.98
CA PRO A 209 -9.59 -30.60 -5.63
C PRO A 209 -9.38 -30.75 -4.12
N VAL A 210 -9.92 -29.83 -3.31
CA VAL A 210 -9.85 -29.90 -1.84
C VAL A 210 -10.62 -31.10 -1.32
N GLY A 211 -11.84 -31.30 -1.82
CA GLY A 211 -12.66 -32.47 -1.48
C GLY A 211 -12.00 -33.79 -1.87
N GLN A 212 -11.42 -33.85 -3.07
CA GLN A 212 -10.67 -35.03 -3.54
C GLN A 212 -9.46 -35.33 -2.67
N ALA A 213 -8.70 -34.30 -2.26
CA ALA A 213 -7.57 -34.46 -1.36
C ALA A 213 -8.00 -34.98 0.02
N LEU A 214 -9.06 -34.42 0.60
CA LEU A 214 -9.63 -34.90 1.86
C LEU A 214 -10.07 -36.36 1.77
N ALA A 215 -10.68 -36.77 0.65
CA ALA A 215 -11.12 -38.15 0.44
C ALA A 215 -9.94 -39.11 0.30
N ALA A 216 -8.87 -38.68 -0.37
CA ALA A 216 -7.64 -39.44 -0.48
C ALA A 216 -6.91 -39.57 0.88
N GLU A 217 -6.90 -38.51 1.68
CA GLU A 217 -6.21 -38.45 2.98
C GLU A 217 -6.97 -39.18 4.10
N HIS A 218 -8.30 -39.10 4.11
CA HIS A 218 -9.12 -39.57 5.24
C HIS A 218 -10.10 -40.69 4.90
N GLY A 219 -10.22 -41.11 3.63
CA GLY A 219 -11.25 -42.07 3.22
C GLY A 219 -12.63 -41.55 3.55
N ASP A 220 -13.48 -42.36 4.18
CA ASP A 220 -14.81 -41.98 4.68
C ASP A 220 -14.83 -41.60 6.17
N ALA A 221 -13.67 -41.60 6.86
CA ALA A 221 -13.60 -41.46 8.32
C ALA A 221 -14.23 -40.16 8.84
N LEU A 222 -14.09 -39.04 8.11
CA LEU A 222 -14.68 -37.76 8.53
C LEU A 222 -16.21 -37.78 8.51
N CYS A 223 -16.84 -38.68 7.72
CA CYS A 223 -18.30 -38.80 7.69
C CYS A 223 -18.89 -39.39 8.97
N ALA A 224 -18.09 -40.13 9.74
CA ALA A 224 -18.50 -40.70 11.01
C ALA A 224 -18.32 -39.74 12.19
N LEU A 225 -17.66 -38.60 11.97
CA LEU A 225 -17.38 -37.62 13.02
C LEU A 225 -18.52 -36.60 13.15
N PRO A 226 -18.78 -36.08 14.35
CA PRO A 226 -19.61 -34.90 14.52
C PRO A 226 -18.91 -33.64 13.96
N GLU A 227 -19.68 -32.59 13.69
CA GLU A 227 -19.18 -31.36 13.03
C GLU A 227 -18.04 -30.68 13.76
N ASP A 228 -18.13 -30.55 15.07
CA ASP A 228 -17.08 -29.99 15.92
C ASP A 228 -15.73 -30.73 15.78
N ALA A 229 -15.76 -32.04 15.45
CA ALA A 229 -14.56 -32.84 15.27
C ALA A 229 -14.00 -32.79 13.83
N TRP A 230 -14.83 -32.81 12.79
CA TRP A 230 -14.32 -32.75 11.41
C TRP A 230 -14.05 -31.32 10.92
N LEU A 231 -14.78 -30.32 11.42
CA LEU A 231 -14.70 -28.93 10.94
C LEU A 231 -13.28 -28.37 11.01
N PRO A 232 -12.52 -28.48 12.12
CA PRO A 232 -11.15 -27.96 12.19
C PRO A 232 -10.22 -28.63 11.17
N ILE A 233 -10.36 -29.94 10.94
CA ILE A 233 -9.54 -30.72 10.01
C ILE A 233 -9.77 -30.23 8.57
N VAL A 234 -11.05 -30.18 8.17
CA VAL A 234 -11.44 -29.73 6.83
C VAL A 234 -11.08 -28.27 6.61
N ARG A 235 -11.28 -27.43 7.63
CA ARG A 235 -10.91 -26.01 7.61
C ARG A 235 -9.43 -25.82 7.33
N ASP A 236 -8.57 -26.50 8.07
CA ASP A 236 -7.12 -26.33 7.94
C ASP A 236 -6.63 -26.79 6.55
N ARG A 237 -7.21 -27.88 6.02
CA ARG A 237 -6.93 -28.34 4.65
C ARG A 237 -7.41 -27.35 3.59
N ALA A 238 -8.63 -26.82 3.75
CA ALA A 238 -9.21 -25.84 2.83
C ALA A 238 -8.43 -24.52 2.82
N LEU A 239 -8.08 -23.98 4.00
CA LEU A 239 -7.25 -22.78 4.13
C LEU A 239 -5.89 -22.96 3.48
N SER A 240 -5.22 -24.10 3.71
CA SER A 240 -3.93 -24.39 3.07
C SER A 240 -4.04 -24.35 1.55
N ALA A 241 -5.06 -25.02 0.99
CA ALA A 241 -5.30 -25.04 -0.45
C ALA A 241 -5.64 -23.65 -1.02
N MET A 242 -6.46 -22.85 -0.31
CA MET A 242 -6.79 -21.50 -0.77
C MET A 242 -5.55 -20.59 -0.74
N MET A 243 -4.71 -20.71 0.27
CA MET A 243 -3.46 -19.95 0.33
C MET A 243 -2.44 -20.40 -0.73
N GLU A 244 -2.41 -21.68 -1.09
CA GLU A 244 -1.63 -22.17 -2.24
C GLU A 244 -2.11 -21.53 -3.55
N LEU A 245 -3.41 -21.48 -3.80
CA LEU A 245 -4.00 -20.81 -4.97
C LEU A 245 -3.65 -19.31 -5.01
N ILE A 246 -3.83 -18.61 -3.89
CA ILE A 246 -3.50 -17.18 -3.77
C ILE A 246 -2.01 -16.95 -4.08
N ARG A 247 -1.10 -17.75 -3.51
CA ARG A 247 0.34 -17.62 -3.78
C ARG A 247 0.67 -17.88 -5.25
N ALA A 248 0.03 -18.88 -5.87
CA ALA A 248 0.21 -19.15 -7.29
C ALA A 248 -0.27 -17.97 -8.14
N ASP A 249 -1.43 -17.39 -7.83
CA ASP A 249 -2.00 -16.21 -8.51
C ASP A 249 -1.10 -14.98 -8.38
N LEU A 250 -0.55 -14.71 -7.19
CA LEU A 250 0.44 -13.65 -6.99
C LEU A 250 1.72 -13.90 -7.81
N ALA A 251 2.22 -15.15 -7.82
CA ALA A 251 3.39 -15.51 -8.61
C ALA A 251 3.17 -15.31 -10.13
N ALA A 252 1.93 -15.46 -10.62
CA ALA A 252 1.56 -15.13 -11.99
C ALA A 252 1.84 -13.66 -12.35
N LEU A 253 1.64 -12.76 -11.37
CA LEU A 253 1.95 -11.35 -11.49
C LEU A 253 3.42 -11.03 -11.20
N GLY A 254 4.25 -12.02 -10.90
CA GLY A 254 5.62 -11.81 -10.41
C GLY A 254 5.66 -11.17 -9.03
N ILE A 255 4.64 -11.40 -8.21
CA ILE A 255 4.53 -10.87 -6.85
C ILE A 255 4.84 -11.97 -5.84
N THR A 256 5.69 -11.65 -4.87
CA THR A 256 6.01 -12.51 -3.73
C THR A 256 5.97 -11.70 -2.44
N HIS A 257 5.44 -12.30 -1.38
CA HIS A 257 5.46 -11.73 -0.02
C HIS A 257 6.48 -12.48 0.84
N GLU A 258 7.17 -11.76 1.73
CA GLU A 258 8.08 -12.39 2.69
C GLU A 258 7.33 -12.89 3.93
N VAL A 259 6.23 -12.21 4.32
CA VAL A 259 5.46 -12.55 5.52
C VAL A 259 3.99 -12.75 5.16
N PHE A 260 3.43 -13.86 5.66
CA PHE A 260 2.01 -14.13 5.68
C PHE A 260 1.57 -14.21 7.16
N TYR A 261 0.85 -13.20 7.64
CA TYR A 261 0.48 -13.04 9.04
C TYR A 261 -0.91 -13.60 9.31
N SER A 262 -1.07 -14.53 10.25
CA SER A 262 -2.35 -15.18 10.55
C SER A 262 -3.14 -14.43 11.63
N GLU A 263 -4.39 -14.06 11.32
CA GLU A 263 -5.33 -13.51 12.31
C GLU A 263 -5.62 -14.52 13.43
N ARG A 264 -5.75 -15.80 13.07
CA ARG A 264 -5.97 -16.87 14.03
C ARG A 264 -4.81 -16.99 15.03
N GLU A 265 -3.57 -16.89 14.56
CA GLU A 265 -2.40 -16.88 15.44
C GLU A 265 -2.35 -15.63 16.33
N LEU A 266 -2.70 -14.46 15.78
CA LEU A 266 -2.83 -13.23 16.57
C LEU A 266 -3.80 -13.41 17.74
N HIS A 267 -4.99 -13.96 17.48
CA HIS A 267 -5.96 -14.29 18.51
C HIS A 267 -5.42 -15.30 19.53
N ALA A 268 -4.79 -16.38 19.06
CA ALA A 268 -4.27 -17.44 19.93
C ALA A 268 -3.10 -16.97 20.83
N SER A 269 -2.33 -15.98 20.41
CA SER A 269 -1.16 -15.46 21.13
C SER A 269 -1.47 -14.60 22.36
N GLY A 270 -2.74 -14.17 22.50
CA GLY A 270 -3.16 -13.19 23.51
C GLY A 270 -2.64 -11.76 23.25
N ALA A 271 -2.17 -11.46 22.03
CA ALA A 271 -1.65 -10.15 21.66
C ALA A 271 -2.73 -9.06 21.73
N ILE A 272 -3.99 -9.41 21.44
CA ILE A 272 -5.12 -8.49 21.51
C ILE A 272 -5.33 -8.02 22.94
N GLU A 273 -5.45 -8.95 23.88
CA GLU A 273 -5.63 -8.67 25.31
C GLU A 273 -4.49 -7.80 25.84
N LYS A 274 -3.24 -8.20 25.57
CA LYS A 274 -2.04 -7.45 25.99
C LYS A 274 -2.02 -6.01 25.44
N THR A 275 -2.41 -5.84 24.18
CA THR A 275 -2.43 -4.51 23.55
C THR A 275 -3.50 -3.62 24.18
N LEU A 276 -4.66 -4.19 24.50
CA LEU A 276 -5.73 -3.44 25.14
C LEU A 276 -5.42 -3.13 26.60
N GLU A 277 -4.80 -4.05 27.35
CA GLU A 277 -4.28 -3.79 28.69
C GLU A 277 -3.24 -2.67 28.68
N PHE A 278 -2.37 -2.64 27.68
CA PHE A 278 -1.42 -1.54 27.49
C PHE A 278 -2.16 -0.20 27.28
N LEU A 279 -3.13 -0.13 26.36
CA LEU A 279 -3.91 1.10 26.13
C LEU A 279 -4.72 1.52 27.38
N ASP A 280 -5.26 0.57 28.13
CA ASP A 280 -5.96 0.83 29.39
C ASP A 280 -5.01 1.42 30.45
N SER A 281 -3.79 0.89 30.57
CA SER A 281 -2.76 1.41 31.47
C SER A 281 -2.36 2.86 31.16
N GLN A 282 -2.51 3.28 29.90
CA GLN A 282 -2.30 4.66 29.45
C GLN A 282 -3.55 5.55 29.64
N GLY A 283 -4.64 4.99 30.19
CA GLY A 283 -5.91 5.69 30.37
C GLY A 283 -6.61 6.00 29.05
N LEU A 284 -6.32 5.25 27.98
CA LEU A 284 -6.89 5.45 26.63
C LEU A 284 -8.16 4.62 26.38
N ILE A 285 -8.52 3.75 27.31
CA ILE A 285 -9.77 2.99 27.30
C ILE A 285 -10.69 3.52 28.41
N TYR A 286 -11.99 3.55 28.14
CA TYR A 286 -13.00 3.91 29.13
C TYR A 286 -14.34 3.25 28.81
N VAL A 287 -15.29 3.28 29.75
CA VAL A 287 -16.67 2.86 29.50
C VAL A 287 -17.51 4.10 29.20
N GLY A 288 -18.16 4.13 28.04
CA GLY A 288 -18.99 5.24 27.60
C GLY A 288 -20.11 4.82 26.66
N VAL A 289 -20.97 5.77 26.28
CA VAL A 289 -22.06 5.53 25.32
C VAL A 289 -21.74 6.32 24.05
N LEU A 290 -21.70 5.62 22.90
CA LEU A 290 -21.50 6.28 21.61
C LEU A 290 -22.78 6.99 21.18
N GLU A 291 -22.61 8.12 20.51
CA GLU A 291 -23.70 8.78 19.81
C GLU A 291 -24.26 7.88 18.68
N PRO A 292 -25.54 8.03 18.34
CA PRO A 292 -26.11 7.30 17.22
C PRO A 292 -25.35 7.62 15.91
N PRO A 293 -25.24 6.65 14.99
CA PRO A 293 -24.63 6.88 13.69
C PRO A 293 -25.25 8.09 12.99
N LYS A 294 -24.42 8.95 12.38
CA LYS A 294 -24.91 10.07 11.55
C LYS A 294 -25.65 9.49 10.34
N GLY A 295 -26.97 9.65 10.26
CA GLY A 295 -27.80 9.16 9.15
C GLY A 295 -29.07 8.45 9.63
N LYS A 296 -29.48 7.37 8.96
CA LYS A 296 -30.59 6.52 9.41
C LYS A 296 -30.15 5.82 10.70
N GLN A 297 -30.87 6.06 11.79
CA GLN A 297 -30.79 5.20 12.97
C GLN A 297 -31.21 3.79 12.55
N PRO A 298 -30.38 2.76 12.81
CA PRO A 298 -30.85 1.39 12.79
C PRO A 298 -32.08 1.28 13.69
N GLU A 299 -33.09 0.52 13.28
CA GLU A 299 -34.28 0.26 14.11
C GLU A 299 -33.90 -0.37 15.47
N ASP A 300 -32.72 -0.99 15.54
CA ASP A 300 -32.16 -1.70 16.70
C ASP A 300 -31.13 -0.89 17.50
N TRP A 301 -31.00 0.43 17.28
CA TRP A 301 -30.03 1.23 18.02
C TRP A 301 -30.55 1.63 19.40
N GLU A 302 -29.86 1.16 20.45
CA GLU A 302 -30.10 1.57 21.84
C GLU A 302 -28.83 2.13 22.48
N PRO A 303 -28.93 3.23 23.26
CA PRO A 303 -27.80 3.77 24.00
C PRO A 303 -27.38 2.78 25.08
N ARG A 304 -26.18 2.20 24.93
CA ARG A 304 -25.63 1.24 25.87
C ARG A 304 -24.16 1.55 26.21
N PRO A 305 -23.75 1.36 27.48
CA PRO A 305 -22.35 1.43 27.87
C PRO A 305 -21.50 0.43 27.08
N GLN A 306 -20.40 0.90 26.51
CA GLN A 306 -19.47 0.13 25.70
C GLN A 306 -18.03 0.43 26.16
N THR A 307 -17.14 -0.54 25.99
CA THR A 307 -15.69 -0.32 26.14
C THR A 307 -15.18 0.43 24.91
N LEU A 308 -14.76 1.68 25.12
CA LEU A 308 -14.38 2.62 24.08
C LEU A 308 -12.90 2.97 24.17
N PHE A 309 -12.26 3.06 23.00
CA PHE A 309 -10.95 3.66 22.81
C PHE A 309 -11.09 5.15 22.49
N LYS A 310 -10.30 6.00 23.17
CA LYS A 310 -10.25 7.46 23.02
C LYS A 310 -9.58 7.92 21.71
N ALA A 311 -10.09 7.43 20.58
CA ALA A 311 -9.55 7.70 19.24
C ALA A 311 -9.55 9.19 18.88
N THR A 312 -10.50 9.96 19.43
CA THR A 312 -10.59 11.42 19.20
C THR A 312 -9.36 12.18 19.67
N GLN A 313 -8.65 11.70 20.70
CA GLN A 313 -7.38 12.30 21.16
C GLN A 313 -6.26 12.21 20.11
N PHE A 314 -6.41 11.32 19.14
CA PHE A 314 -5.43 11.05 18.07
C PHE A 314 -5.95 11.46 16.69
N GLY A 315 -7.00 12.30 16.63
CA GLY A 315 -7.48 12.92 15.40
C GLY A 315 -8.57 12.13 14.64
N ASP A 316 -9.16 11.10 15.26
CA ASP A 316 -10.39 10.48 14.72
C ASP A 316 -11.64 11.34 15.03
N ASP A 317 -12.72 11.10 14.30
CA ASP A 317 -13.96 11.88 14.44
C ASP A 317 -14.82 11.44 15.64
N VAL A 318 -14.71 10.18 16.04
CA VAL A 318 -15.45 9.58 17.17
C VAL A 318 -14.60 8.53 17.87
N ASP A 319 -14.84 8.33 19.17
CA ASP A 319 -14.26 7.23 19.91
C ASP A 319 -14.81 5.88 19.41
N ARG A 320 -14.02 4.81 19.55
CA ARG A 320 -14.29 3.54 18.85
C ARG A 320 -14.56 2.41 19.82
N ALA A 321 -15.61 1.64 19.56
CA ALA A 321 -15.93 0.46 20.35
C ALA A 321 -14.91 -0.66 20.12
N LEU A 322 -14.39 -1.21 21.22
CA LEU A 322 -13.45 -2.33 21.22
C LEU A 322 -14.13 -3.68 21.46
N ARG A 323 -15.29 -3.69 22.14
CA ARG A 323 -16.09 -4.90 22.43
C ARG A 323 -17.49 -4.82 21.85
N LYS A 324 -17.99 -5.96 21.39
CA LYS A 324 -19.39 -6.18 21.01
C LYS A 324 -20.23 -6.48 22.27
N SER A 325 -21.55 -6.51 22.10
CA SER A 325 -22.49 -6.81 23.19
C SER A 325 -22.44 -8.25 23.70
N ASP A 326 -21.97 -9.19 22.89
CA ASP A 326 -21.76 -10.58 23.28
C ASP A 326 -20.45 -10.79 24.07
N GLY A 327 -19.70 -9.72 24.34
CA GLY A 327 -18.42 -9.76 25.04
C GLY A 327 -17.21 -10.01 24.13
N SER A 328 -17.44 -10.40 22.86
CA SER A 328 -16.35 -10.60 21.89
C SER A 328 -15.74 -9.28 21.43
N TRP A 329 -14.51 -9.34 20.93
CA TRP A 329 -13.82 -8.18 20.37
C TRP A 329 -14.48 -7.70 19.06
N THR A 330 -14.47 -6.39 18.83
CA THR A 330 -14.77 -5.85 17.50
C THR A 330 -13.60 -6.13 16.56
N TYR A 331 -13.80 -6.06 15.25
CA TYR A 331 -12.70 -6.19 14.27
C TYR A 331 -11.63 -5.10 14.43
N PHE A 332 -11.93 -4.02 15.14
CA PHE A 332 -10.96 -2.95 15.38
C PHE A 332 -9.91 -3.30 16.44
N ALA A 333 -10.23 -4.17 17.40
CA ALA A 333 -9.26 -4.61 18.40
C ALA A 333 -8.09 -5.44 17.81
N PRO A 334 -8.32 -6.48 16.97
CA PRO A 334 -7.23 -7.17 16.30
C PRO A 334 -6.48 -6.25 15.34
N ASP A 335 -7.15 -5.32 14.63
CA ASP A 335 -6.49 -4.31 13.81
C ASP A 335 -5.43 -3.52 14.62
N ILE A 336 -5.78 -3.04 15.82
CA ILE A 336 -4.85 -2.30 16.70
C ILE A 336 -3.67 -3.19 17.11
N ALA A 337 -3.97 -4.41 17.59
CA ALA A 337 -2.95 -5.34 18.08
C ALA A 337 -1.97 -5.74 16.98
N TYR A 338 -2.47 -5.98 15.77
CA TYR A 338 -1.67 -6.31 14.60
C TYR A 338 -0.72 -5.18 14.19
N HIS A 339 -1.17 -3.92 14.21
CA HIS A 339 -0.27 -2.81 13.93
C HIS A 339 0.76 -2.59 15.04
N TYR A 340 0.39 -2.88 16.29
CA TYR A 340 1.35 -2.85 17.38
C TYR A 340 2.42 -3.93 17.23
N ASP A 341 2.04 -5.13 16.79
CA ASP A 341 2.97 -6.20 16.45
C ASP A 341 3.95 -5.75 15.34
N LYS A 342 3.46 -5.14 14.25
CA LYS A 342 4.33 -4.56 13.19
C LYS A 342 5.36 -3.59 13.80
N PHE A 343 4.93 -2.71 14.69
CA PHE A 343 5.82 -1.76 15.36
C PHE A 343 6.85 -2.48 16.24
N GLN A 344 6.43 -3.45 17.03
CA GLN A 344 7.30 -4.24 17.90
C GLN A 344 8.33 -5.08 17.12
N ARG A 345 8.02 -5.49 15.88
CA ARG A 345 8.98 -6.10 14.94
C ARG A 345 10.00 -5.10 14.36
N GLY A 346 9.89 -3.82 14.72
CA GLY A 346 10.82 -2.74 14.36
C GLY A 346 10.42 -1.93 13.13
N TYR A 347 9.19 -2.09 12.63
CA TYR A 347 8.67 -1.30 11.50
C TYR A 347 8.04 -0.01 12.00
N THR A 348 8.84 1.06 12.10
CA THR A 348 8.34 2.39 12.48
C THR A 348 7.59 3.10 11.36
N THR A 349 7.80 2.67 10.11
CA THR A 349 7.02 3.11 8.95
C THR A 349 6.21 1.93 8.41
N MET A 350 4.90 2.12 8.34
CA MET A 350 3.94 1.13 7.85
C MET A 350 3.14 1.74 6.69
N VAL A 351 2.94 0.96 5.64
CA VAL A 351 2.13 1.33 4.50
C VAL A 351 1.10 0.24 4.26
N ASP A 352 -0.18 0.59 4.30
CA ASP A 352 -1.25 -0.35 3.96
C ASP A 352 -1.90 0.03 2.63
N ILE A 353 -2.13 -0.95 1.76
CA ILE A 353 -2.81 -0.76 0.48
C ILE A 353 -4.25 -1.29 0.58
N PHE A 354 -5.21 -0.37 0.70
CA PHE A 354 -6.62 -0.69 0.88
C PHE A 354 -7.45 -0.50 -0.39
N GLY A 355 -8.56 -1.22 -0.47
CA GLY A 355 -9.63 -0.97 -1.44
C GLY A 355 -10.39 0.33 -1.16
N ALA A 356 -11.03 0.89 -2.18
CA ALA A 356 -11.83 2.12 -2.07
C ALA A 356 -12.97 2.05 -1.06
N ASP A 357 -13.48 0.87 -0.80
CA ASP A 357 -14.51 0.58 0.20
C ASP A 357 -14.03 0.75 1.65
N HIS A 358 -12.73 0.90 1.89
CA HIS A 358 -12.15 1.12 3.21
C HIS A 358 -11.65 2.55 3.44
N GLY A 359 -11.97 3.51 2.56
CA GLY A 359 -11.56 4.91 2.72
C GLY A 359 -12.00 5.55 4.05
N GLY A 360 -13.17 5.14 4.58
CA GLY A 360 -13.66 5.60 5.88
C GLY A 360 -12.86 5.08 7.10
N TYR A 361 -11.98 4.09 6.91
CA TYR A 361 -11.21 3.46 7.98
C TYR A 361 -9.87 4.17 8.22
N ILE A 362 -9.46 5.09 7.35
CA ILE A 362 -8.13 5.70 7.39
C ILE A 362 -7.88 6.43 8.72
N LYS A 363 -8.80 7.32 9.12
CA LYS A 363 -8.63 8.13 10.34
C LYS A 363 -8.52 7.26 11.59
N ARG A 364 -9.44 6.30 11.74
CA ARG A 364 -9.44 5.39 12.91
C ARG A 364 -8.16 4.56 13.01
N MET A 365 -7.63 4.08 11.88
CA MET A 365 -6.41 3.28 11.87
C MET A 365 -5.19 4.12 12.20
N LYS A 366 -5.08 5.33 11.62
CA LYS A 366 -4.00 6.26 11.98
C LYS A 366 -4.04 6.66 13.46
N ALA A 367 -5.24 6.91 13.99
CA ALA A 367 -5.44 7.20 15.41
C ALA A 367 -5.02 6.03 16.31
N ALA A 368 -5.40 4.81 15.95
CA ALA A 368 -4.98 3.59 16.64
C ALA A 368 -3.45 3.41 16.66
N VAL A 369 -2.80 3.54 15.50
CA VAL A 369 -1.34 3.39 15.40
C VAL A 369 -0.63 4.49 16.20
N ALA A 370 -1.05 5.74 16.09
CA ALA A 370 -0.48 6.82 16.87
C ALA A 370 -0.58 6.55 18.37
N ALA A 371 -1.72 6.03 18.85
CA ALA A 371 -1.91 5.71 20.25
C ALA A 371 -1.03 4.54 20.72
N VAL A 372 -1.06 3.42 20.01
CA VAL A 372 -0.39 2.18 20.45
C VAL A 372 1.14 2.26 20.32
N THR A 373 1.64 3.18 19.49
CA THR A 373 3.09 3.43 19.31
C THR A 373 3.59 4.68 20.04
N GLY A 374 2.74 5.38 20.79
CA GLY A 374 3.11 6.65 21.42
C GLY A 374 3.51 7.76 20.44
N GLY A 375 3.08 7.66 19.17
CA GLY A 375 3.44 8.58 18.08
C GLY A 375 4.79 8.30 17.41
N GLU A 376 5.51 7.25 17.82
CA GLU A 376 6.78 6.85 17.20
C GLU A 376 6.60 6.06 15.89
N GLY A 377 5.43 5.43 15.71
CA GLY A 377 5.05 4.74 14.49
C GLY A 377 4.26 5.63 13.52
N ALA A 378 4.53 5.50 12.23
CA ALA A 378 3.82 6.19 11.16
C ALA A 378 3.08 5.19 10.26
N LEU A 379 1.77 5.37 10.11
CA LEU A 379 0.94 4.61 9.17
C LEU A 379 0.49 5.48 7.99
N ASP A 380 0.81 5.04 6.78
CA ASP A 380 0.34 5.62 5.53
C ASP A 380 -0.58 4.65 4.79
N ILE A 381 -1.83 5.03 4.58
CA ILE A 381 -2.82 4.17 3.91
C ILE A 381 -3.02 4.68 2.49
N LYS A 382 -2.76 3.81 1.50
CA LYS A 382 -3.01 4.08 0.08
C LYS A 382 -4.29 3.42 -0.36
N ILE A 383 -5.20 4.20 -0.94
CA ILE A 383 -6.46 3.69 -1.48
C ILE A 383 -6.30 3.36 -2.95
N CYS A 384 -6.67 2.14 -3.34
CA CYS A 384 -6.80 1.72 -4.73
C CYS A 384 -8.28 1.71 -5.15
N GLN A 385 -8.63 2.48 -6.18
CA GLN A 385 -9.97 2.46 -6.76
C GLN A 385 -10.23 1.18 -7.54
N LEU A 386 -11.51 0.79 -7.58
CA LEU A 386 -11.99 -0.38 -8.28
C LEU A 386 -11.66 -0.33 -9.78
N VAL A 387 -11.41 -1.51 -10.33
CA VAL A 387 -11.20 -1.73 -11.77
C VAL A 387 -12.54 -2.13 -12.39
N ARG A 388 -12.93 -1.47 -13.48
CA ARG A 388 -14.07 -1.87 -14.30
C ARG A 388 -13.55 -2.73 -15.45
N LEU A 389 -14.08 -3.95 -15.56
CA LEU A 389 -13.75 -4.83 -16.67
C LEU A 389 -14.63 -4.51 -17.87
N MET A 390 -13.98 -4.36 -19.02
CA MET A 390 -14.60 -4.03 -20.29
C MET A 390 -14.11 -5.01 -21.36
N ARG A 391 -14.92 -5.30 -22.37
CA ARG A 391 -14.50 -5.97 -23.61
C ARG A 391 -15.16 -5.26 -24.77
N ASP A 392 -14.35 -4.78 -25.72
CA ASP A 392 -14.82 -4.00 -26.87
C ASP A 392 -15.66 -2.77 -26.47
N GLY A 393 -15.30 -2.14 -25.34
CA GLY A 393 -16.04 -1.00 -24.78
C GLY A 393 -17.34 -1.34 -24.05
N GLU A 394 -17.70 -2.62 -23.88
CA GLU A 394 -18.86 -3.06 -23.10
C GLU A 394 -18.45 -3.64 -21.74
N LEU A 395 -19.25 -3.39 -20.69
CA LEU A 395 -18.97 -3.87 -19.34
C LEU A 395 -19.12 -5.40 -19.24
N VAL A 396 -18.08 -6.07 -18.76
CA VAL A 396 -18.14 -7.51 -18.45
C VAL A 396 -18.96 -7.70 -17.17
N LYS A 397 -20.11 -8.36 -17.26
CA LYS A 397 -20.98 -8.64 -16.10
C LYS A 397 -20.37 -9.73 -15.23
N MET A 398 -20.05 -9.42 -13.99
CA MET A 398 -19.66 -10.41 -12.97
C MET A 398 -20.90 -10.98 -12.26
N SER A 399 -21.00 -12.31 -12.11
CA SER A 399 -22.10 -12.96 -11.39
C SER A 399 -21.63 -13.55 -10.06
N LYS A 400 -22.07 -12.95 -8.94
CA LYS A 400 -21.80 -13.50 -7.60
C LYS A 400 -22.50 -14.84 -7.34
N ARG A 401 -23.63 -15.10 -8.02
CA ARG A 401 -24.49 -16.28 -7.78
C ARG A 401 -24.07 -17.52 -8.56
N ALA A 402 -23.41 -17.35 -9.71
CA ALA A 402 -22.95 -18.46 -10.54
C ALA A 402 -21.49 -18.86 -10.29
N GLY A 403 -20.79 -18.19 -9.35
CA GLY A 403 -19.36 -18.41 -9.12
C GLY A 403 -18.44 -17.91 -10.25
N THR A 404 -19.00 -17.32 -11.31
CA THR A 404 -18.26 -16.75 -12.45
C THR A 404 -17.83 -15.31 -12.17
N PHE A 405 -16.73 -15.19 -11.45
CA PHE A 405 -15.93 -13.97 -11.39
C PHE A 405 -14.73 -14.13 -12.31
N VAL A 406 -14.33 -13.05 -12.98
CA VAL A 406 -13.08 -13.07 -13.73
C VAL A 406 -11.93 -13.11 -12.74
N THR A 407 -11.26 -14.26 -12.70
CA THR A 407 -10.12 -14.51 -11.83
C THR A 407 -8.93 -13.69 -12.31
N LEU A 408 -8.03 -13.40 -11.37
CA LEU A 408 -6.74 -12.77 -11.69
C LEU A 408 -5.99 -13.62 -12.72
N ARG A 409 -6.02 -14.94 -12.56
CA ARG A 409 -5.37 -15.90 -13.45
C ARG A 409 -5.84 -15.75 -14.89
N GLU A 410 -7.16 -15.73 -15.11
CA GLU A 410 -7.75 -15.57 -16.45
C GLU A 410 -7.28 -14.28 -17.12
N VAL A 411 -7.19 -13.17 -16.39
CA VAL A 411 -6.68 -11.91 -16.94
C VAL A 411 -5.21 -12.06 -17.33
N VAL A 412 -4.37 -12.60 -16.45
CA VAL A 412 -2.94 -12.76 -16.74
C VAL A 412 -2.68 -13.71 -17.92
N ASP A 413 -3.44 -14.80 -18.01
CA ASP A 413 -3.31 -15.78 -19.07
C ASP A 413 -3.80 -15.24 -20.43
N GLU A 414 -4.79 -14.34 -20.43
CA GLU A 414 -5.35 -13.74 -21.66
C GLU A 414 -4.44 -12.63 -22.24
N VAL A 415 -3.98 -11.69 -21.41
CA VAL A 415 -3.27 -10.47 -21.88
C VAL A 415 -1.80 -10.39 -21.47
N GLY A 416 -1.34 -11.31 -20.62
CA GLY A 416 0.05 -11.39 -20.18
C GLY A 416 0.37 -10.50 -18.97
N ARG A 417 1.29 -11.00 -18.15
CA ARG A 417 1.70 -10.38 -16.87
C ARG A 417 2.06 -8.90 -17.00
N ASP A 418 2.95 -8.57 -17.93
CA ASP A 418 3.57 -7.24 -17.98
C ASP A 418 2.55 -6.17 -18.44
N ALA A 419 1.66 -6.51 -19.37
CA ALA A 419 0.57 -5.65 -19.80
C ALA A 419 -0.42 -5.37 -18.65
N VAL A 420 -0.82 -6.42 -17.92
CA VAL A 420 -1.65 -6.28 -16.71
C VAL A 420 -1.00 -5.34 -15.70
N ARG A 421 0.29 -5.57 -15.38
CA ARG A 421 1.01 -4.74 -14.41
C ARG A 421 1.09 -3.28 -14.86
N PHE A 422 1.44 -3.02 -16.11
CA PHE A 422 1.51 -1.67 -16.64
C PHE A 422 0.15 -0.95 -16.54
N MET A 423 -0.92 -1.62 -16.97
CA MET A 423 -2.27 -1.03 -16.96
C MET A 423 -2.76 -0.69 -15.56
N MET A 424 -2.45 -1.51 -14.55
CA MET A 424 -2.82 -1.22 -13.15
C MET A 424 -2.10 0.01 -12.58
N LEU A 425 -0.95 0.38 -13.14
CA LEU A 425 -0.12 1.53 -12.73
C LEU A 425 -0.29 2.76 -13.62
N PHE A 426 -0.87 2.59 -14.82
CA PHE A 426 -1.01 3.66 -15.82
C PHE A 426 -1.81 4.86 -15.32
N ARG A 427 -2.74 4.64 -14.38
CA ARG A 427 -3.50 5.69 -13.69
C ARG A 427 -3.14 5.71 -12.21
N LYS A 428 -3.18 6.91 -11.62
CA LYS A 428 -3.07 7.11 -10.17
C LYS A 428 -3.99 6.14 -9.44
N ASN A 429 -3.49 5.53 -8.36
CA ASN A 429 -4.20 4.51 -7.59
C ASN A 429 -5.59 4.95 -7.11
N ASP A 430 -5.76 6.24 -6.81
CA ASP A 430 -7.00 6.85 -6.33
C ASP A 430 -7.99 7.25 -7.44
N ALA A 431 -7.65 7.03 -8.70
CA ALA A 431 -8.52 7.27 -9.86
C ALA A 431 -9.13 5.94 -10.35
N PRO A 432 -10.43 5.89 -10.75
CA PRO A 432 -11.00 4.72 -11.40
C PRO A 432 -10.22 4.27 -12.64
N LEU A 433 -10.20 2.97 -12.89
CA LEU A 433 -9.51 2.37 -14.03
C LEU A 433 -10.48 1.48 -14.81
N ASP A 434 -10.56 1.72 -16.12
CA ASP A 434 -11.23 0.81 -17.05
C ASP A 434 -10.18 -0.11 -17.67
N PHE A 435 -10.40 -1.42 -17.57
CA PHE A 435 -9.54 -2.45 -18.13
C PHE A 435 -10.29 -3.14 -19.27
N ASP A 436 -9.87 -2.85 -20.50
CA ASP A 436 -10.53 -3.33 -21.72
C ASP A 436 -9.70 -4.43 -22.38
N PHE A 437 -10.17 -5.68 -22.33
CA PHE A 437 -9.45 -6.85 -22.85
C PHE A 437 -9.07 -6.73 -24.34
N ALA A 438 -9.81 -5.94 -25.12
CA ALA A 438 -9.54 -5.77 -26.55
C ALA A 438 -8.48 -4.69 -26.85
N LYS A 439 -8.10 -3.87 -25.86
CA LYS A 439 -7.18 -2.73 -26.01
C LYS A 439 -5.84 -2.92 -25.31
N VAL A 440 -5.80 -3.84 -24.35
CA VAL A 440 -4.59 -4.27 -23.63
C VAL A 440 -3.98 -5.42 -24.40
#